data_AF-A0A257P9Y2-F1
#
_entry.id   AF-A0A257P9Y2-F1
#
_cell.length_a   1.000
_cell.length_b   1.000
_cell.length_c   1.000
_cell.angle_alpha   90.00
_cell.angle_beta   90.00
_cell.angle_gamma   90.00
#
_symmetry.space_group_name_H-M   'P 1'
#
loop_
_entity.id
_entity.type
_entity.pdbx_description
1 polymer ?
#
loop_
_entity_poly.entity_id
_entity_poly.type
_entity_poly.pdbx_seq_one_letter_code
_entity_poly.pdbx_strand_id
1 'polypeptide(L)'
;MPKRVLTGRVVSDKMDKTITVLVERRIMHPLYKKFIRRSKKYAAHDEANTCVEGDLVRIEECAPISRRKTWIVTERNGSVIDGPAPAAGV
;
A
#
# COMPACT_ATOMS: atom_id res chain seq x y z
N MET A 1 1.97 7.70 -18.64
CA MET A 1 1.35 6.42 -18.21
C MET A 1 0.83 6.59 -16.79
N PRO A 2 -0.39 6.13 -16.47
CA PRO A 2 -0.92 6.23 -15.12
C PRO A 2 -0.12 5.34 -14.16
N LYS A 3 0.20 5.86 -12.97
CA LYS A 3 0.93 5.09 -11.96
C LYS A 3 0.06 3.97 -11.43
N ARG A 4 0.68 2.82 -11.14
CA ARG A 4 -0.03 1.64 -10.65
C ARG A 4 -0.33 1.82 -9.18
N VAL A 5 -1.59 1.65 -8.82
CA VAL A 5 -2.06 1.74 -7.44
C VAL A 5 -2.56 0.38 -6.99
N LEU A 6 -2.09 -0.07 -5.83
CA LEU A 6 -2.47 -1.34 -5.22
C LEU A 6 -3.05 -1.09 -3.83
N THR A 7 -3.94 -1.98 -3.40
CA THR A 7 -4.53 -1.94 -2.05
C THR A 7 -4.17 -3.23 -1.34
N GLY A 8 -3.79 -3.12 -0.08
CA GLY A 8 -3.37 -4.27 0.71
C GLY A 8 -3.41 -4.00 2.20
N ARG A 9 -3.10 -5.04 2.98
CA ARG A 9 -3.07 -4.96 4.44
C ARG A 9 -1.63 -4.86 4.94
N VAL A 10 -1.39 -4.03 5.95
CA VAL A 10 -0.08 -3.96 6.61
C VAL A 10 0.14 -5.23 7.44
N VAL A 11 1.27 -5.91 7.20
CA VAL A 11 1.66 -7.13 7.93
C VAL A 11 2.76 -6.86 8.96
N SER A 12 3.57 -5.82 8.75
CA SER A 12 4.66 -5.48 9.67
C SER A 12 5.03 -4.01 9.51
N ASP A 13 5.10 -3.28 10.63
CA ASP A 13 5.65 -1.92 10.70
C ASP A 13 7.06 -1.85 11.33
N LYS A 14 7.64 -2.98 11.73
CA LYS A 14 8.90 -3.06 12.51
C LYS A 14 10.13 -2.31 11.97
N MET A 15 10.10 -1.78 10.76
CA MET A 15 11.21 -1.07 10.13
C MET A 15 10.93 0.44 10.11
N ASP A 16 11.95 1.25 10.38
CA ASP A 16 11.79 2.70 10.31
C ASP A 16 11.42 3.18 8.90
N LYS A 17 10.44 4.09 8.85
CA LYS A 17 9.87 4.73 7.65
C LYS A 17 9.34 3.74 6.60
N THR A 18 9.15 2.48 6.97
CA THR A 18 8.96 1.40 6.00
C THR A 18 8.00 0.35 6.52
N ILE A 19 6.88 0.20 5.80
CA ILE A 19 5.90 -0.84 6.11
C ILE A 19 5.92 -1.97 5.08
N THR A 20 5.61 -3.19 5.54
CA THR A 20 5.40 -4.33 4.66
C THR A 20 3.91 -4.55 4.41
N VAL A 21 3.49 -4.35 3.16
CA VAL A 21 2.10 -4.47 2.73
C VAL A 21 1.89 -5.79 1.99
N LEU A 22 0.88 -6.56 2.39
CA LEU A 22 0.44 -7.75 1.68
C LEU A 22 -0.71 -7.37 0.75
N VAL A 23 -0.44 -7.48 -0.55
CA VAL A 23 -1.42 -7.28 -1.62
C VAL A 23 -1.89 -8.63 -2.12
N GLU A 24 -3.19 -8.82 -2.11
CA GLU A 24 -3.83 -10.00 -2.67
C GLU A 24 -4.47 -9.69 -4.01
N ARG A 25 -4.33 -10.61 -4.96
CA ARG A 25 -5.06 -10.57 -6.23
C ARG A 25 -5.66 -11.93 -6.55
N ARG A 26 -6.86 -11.92 -7.14
CA ARG A 26 -7.49 -13.12 -7.69
C ARG A 26 -7.02 -13.29 -9.13
N ILE A 27 -6.47 -14.45 -9.45
CA ILE A 27 -5.99 -14.78 -10.79
C ILE A 27 -6.69 -16.07 -11.21
N MET A 28 -7.09 -16.16 -12.47
CA MET A 28 -7.58 -17.40 -13.04
C MET A 28 -6.41 -18.33 -13.33
N HIS A 29 -6.46 -19.57 -12.83
CA HIS A 29 -5.47 -20.57 -13.20
C HIS A 29 -5.53 -20.82 -14.72
N PRO A 30 -4.39 -20.78 -15.45
CA PRO A 30 -4.40 -20.76 -16.92
C PRO A 30 -5.05 -22.01 -17.54
N LEU A 31 -4.79 -23.19 -16.96
CA LEU A 31 -5.36 -24.46 -17.46
C LEU A 31 -6.79 -24.71 -16.93
N TYR A 32 -6.93 -24.82 -15.60
CA TYR A 32 -8.19 -25.21 -14.95
C TYR A 32 -9.26 -24.12 -14.84
N LYS A 33 -8.96 -22.86 -15.21
CA LYS A 33 -9.87 -21.71 -15.10
C LYS A 33 -10.48 -21.43 -13.72
N LYS A 34 -9.95 -22.08 -12.66
CA LYS A 34 -10.34 -21.82 -11.27
C LYS A 34 -9.74 -20.50 -10.78
N PHE A 35 -10.53 -19.67 -10.10
CA PHE A 35 -10.03 -18.45 -9.45
C PHE A 35 -9.21 -18.80 -8.19
N ILE A 36 -7.92 -18.47 -8.21
CA ILE A 36 -7.00 -18.65 -7.09
C ILE A 36 -6.57 -17.29 -6.52
N ARG A 37 -6.34 -17.22 -5.21
CA ARG A 37 -5.77 -16.04 -4.54
C ARG A 37 -4.25 -16.13 -4.60
N ARG A 38 -3.57 -15.06 -5.03
CA ARG A 38 -2.12 -14.93 -4.99
C ARG A 38 -1.77 -13.67 -4.19
N SER A 39 -0.97 -13.83 -3.15
CA SER A 39 -0.45 -12.75 -2.31
C SER A 39 0.98 -12.39 -2.70
N LYS A 40 1.32 -11.10 -2.67
CA LYS A 40 2.70 -10.61 -2.75
C LYS A 40 2.93 -9.54 -1.69
N LYS A 41 4.09 -9.58 -1.05
CA LYS A 41 4.53 -8.57 -0.08
C LYS A 41 5.30 -7.46 -0.79
N TYR A 42 5.04 -6.23 -0.41
CA TYR A 42 5.67 -5.02 -0.94
C TYR A 42 6.20 -4.17 0.21
N ALA A 43 7.39 -3.58 0.03
CA ALA A 43 7.91 -2.59 0.95
C ALA A 43 7.46 -1.20 0.48
N ALA A 44 6.71 -0.49 1.32
CA ALA A 44 6.20 0.84 1.04
C ALA A 44 6.87 1.89 1.94
N HIS A 45 7.02 3.11 1.41
CA HIS A 45 7.50 4.28 2.12
C HIS A 45 6.37 5.01 2.81
N ASP A 46 6.53 5.19 4.12
CA ASP A 46 5.74 6.07 4.95
C ASP A 46 6.74 6.92 5.75
N GLU A 47 6.80 8.23 5.50
CA GLU A 47 7.76 9.11 6.18
C GLU A 47 7.36 9.38 7.62
N ALA A 48 6.05 9.42 7.89
CA ALA A 48 5.49 9.81 9.17
C ALA A 48 5.28 8.62 10.13
N ASN A 49 5.61 7.39 9.71
CA ASN A 49 5.39 6.15 10.47
C ASN A 49 3.96 6.08 11.04
N THR A 50 2.98 6.54 10.26
CA THR A 50 1.58 6.68 10.71
C THR A 50 0.80 5.39 10.58
N CYS A 51 1.25 4.48 9.70
CA CYS A 51 0.56 3.22 9.43
C CYS A 51 0.92 2.15 10.48
N VAL A 52 -0.11 1.47 10.99
CA VAL A 52 0.05 0.41 12.00
C VAL A 52 -0.21 -0.96 11.36
N GLU A 53 0.34 -2.02 11.96
CA GLU A 53 0.00 -3.39 11.58
C GLU A 53 -1.52 -3.63 11.59
N GLY A 54 -2.02 -4.29 10.54
CA GLY A 54 -3.42 -4.61 10.40
C GLY A 54 -4.26 -3.59 9.61
N ASP A 55 -3.74 -2.41 9.29
CA ASP A 55 -4.46 -1.40 8.53
C ASP A 55 -4.62 -1.76 7.04
N LEU A 56 -5.72 -1.27 6.44
CA LEU A 56 -5.91 -1.26 4.99
C LEU A 56 -5.27 0.00 4.41
N VAL A 57 -4.30 -0.19 3.52
CA VAL A 57 -3.53 0.89 2.91
C VAL A 57 -3.56 0.81 1.40
N ARG A 58 -3.48 1.98 0.77
CA ARG A 58 -3.33 2.14 -0.68
C ARG A 58 -1.91 2.59 -0.97
N ILE A 59 -1.23 1.87 -1.86
CA ILE A 59 0.16 2.12 -2.24
C ILE A 59 0.27 2.47 -3.73
N GLU A 60 1.13 3.41 -4.05
CA GLU A 60 1.39 3.91 -5.41
C GLU A 60 2.84 3.60 -5.83
N GLU A 61 3.03 3.24 -7.09
CA GLU A 61 4.36 3.05 -7.67
C GLU A 61 5.12 4.38 -7.76
N CYS A 62 6.34 4.42 -7.22
CA CYS A 62 7.21 5.59 -7.24
C CYS A 62 8.63 5.22 -7.72
N ALA A 63 9.47 6.23 -7.91
CA ALA A 63 10.90 6.05 -8.08
C ALA A 63 11.47 5.15 -6.97
N PRO A 64 12.48 4.32 -7.27
CA PRO A 64 13.09 3.46 -6.28
C PRO A 64 13.75 4.29 -5.19
N ILE A 65 13.22 4.19 -3.96
CA ILE A 65 13.79 4.82 -2.77
C ILE A 65 14.88 3.90 -2.17
N SER A 66 14.75 2.60 -2.38
CA SER A 66 15.78 1.61 -2.04
C SER A 66 15.74 0.42 -2.99
N ARG A 67 16.60 -0.58 -2.77
CA ARG A 67 16.62 -1.83 -3.55
C ARG A 67 15.27 -2.56 -3.59
N ARG A 68 14.44 -2.44 -2.55
CA ARG A 68 13.13 -3.12 -2.45
C ARG A 68 11.94 -2.16 -2.34
N LYS A 69 12.20 -0.91 -1.96
CA LYS A 69 11.20 0.11 -1.63
C LYS A 69 10.94 0.97 -2.87
N THR A 70 9.93 0.57 -3.63
CA THR A 70 9.50 1.24 -4.87
C THR A 70 8.04 1.69 -4.81
N TRP A 71 7.47 1.74 -3.60
CA TRP A 71 6.06 2.03 -3.35
C TRP A 71 5.97 3.13 -2.28
N ILE A 72 5.03 4.05 -2.43
CA ILE A 72 4.68 5.08 -1.44
C ILE A 72 3.27 4.78 -0.94
N VAL A 73 3.00 5.03 0.35
CA VAL A 73 1.64 4.95 0.90
C VAL A 73 0.90 6.26 0.62
N THR A 74 -0.29 6.18 0.03
CA THR A 74 -1.10 7.36 -0.36
C THR A 74 -2.36 7.51 0.51
N GLU A 75 -2.90 6.40 1.00
CA GLU A 75 -4.18 6.38 1.71
C GLU A 75 -4.15 5.33 2.81
N ARG A 76 -4.68 5.67 3.99
CA ARG A 76 -4.86 4.76 5.12
C ARG A 76 -6.34 4.72 5.48
N ASN A 77 -6.94 3.53 5.44
CA ASN A 77 -8.33 3.28 5.87
C ASN A 77 -9.39 4.22 5.25
N GLY A 78 -9.22 4.61 3.98
CA GLY A 78 -10.14 5.55 3.32
C GLY A 78 -9.83 7.04 3.54
N SER A 79 -8.80 7.35 4.34
CA SER A 79 -8.35 8.72 4.64
C SER A 79 -7.01 9.01 3.98
N VAL A 80 -6.92 10.16 3.30
CA VAL A 80 -5.69 10.65 2.67
C VAL A 80 -4.75 11.13 3.76
N ILE A 81 -3.51 10.65 3.74
CA ILE A 81 -2.50 10.92 4.78
C ILE A 81 -1.93 12.34 4.69
N ASP A 82 -2.16 13.02 3.57
CA ASP A 82 -1.73 14.40 3.32
C ASP A 82 -2.84 15.16 2.59
N GLY A 83 -3.81 15.66 3.36
CA GLY A 83 -4.86 16.55 2.87
C GLY A 83 -4.90 17.78 3.77
N PRO A 84 -4.96 19.01 3.22
CA PRO A 84 -5.17 20.19 4.05
C PRO A 84 -6.46 20.00 4.85
N ALA A 85 -6.38 20.23 6.16
CA ALA A 85 -7.53 20.24 7.04
C ALA A 85 -8.68 21.02 6.36
N PRO A 86 -9.93 20.52 6.37
CA PRO A 86 -11.04 21.31 5.87
C PRO A 86 -11.04 22.61 6.66
N ALA A 87 -10.80 23.73 5.97
CA ALA A 87 -10.91 25.05 6.56
C ALA A 87 -12.27 25.13 7.24
N ALA A 88 -12.27 25.15 8.57
CA ALA A 88 -13.45 25.41 9.36
C ALA A 88 -13.92 26.81 8.98
N GLY A 89 -15.05 26.87 8.26
CA GLY A 89 -15.75 28.11 8.00
C GLY A 89 -16.16 28.74 9.33
N VAL A 90 -15.66 29.96 9.55
CA VAL A 90 -16.26 30.97 10.42
C VAL A 90 -17.04 31.91 9.51
#